data_AF-A0AAN0LYT6-F1
#
_entry.id   AF-A0AAN0LYT6-F1
#
_cell.length_a   1.000
_cell.length_b   1.000
_cell.length_c   1.000
_cell.angle_alpha   90.00
_cell.angle_beta   90.00
_cell.angle_gamma   90.00
#
_symmetry.space_group_name_H-M   'P 1'
#
loop_
_entity.id
_entity.type
_entity.pdbx_description
1 polymer ?
#
loop_
_entity_poly.entity_id
_entity_poly.type
_entity_poly.pdbx_seq_one_letter_code
_entity_poly.pdbx_strand_id
1 'polypeptide(L)'
;MEIKKCMGRGSELQITHADQRGYARSMDHDYCQSCFRVKHYRDFKRVKARVDDGATLEFIDGFKGNIFWVLDIMHLNQSIHTGLLRSLRGKKVVLVVNKRDLLPKSVSNTKIEHAIMRALRDEPVSVMEIVYVSHLNVKHLNHCRHISKTMKRRLWVA
;
A
#
# COMPACT_ATOMS: atom_id res chain seq x y z
N MET A 1 -9.88 -7.49 31.14
CA MET A 1 -9.60 -8.79 30.49
C MET A 1 -8.57 -8.51 29.41
N GLU A 2 -7.37 -9.07 29.52
CA GLU A 2 -6.27 -8.75 28.61
C GLU A 2 -6.42 -9.54 27.31
N ILE A 3 -6.50 -8.83 26.18
CA ILE A 3 -6.68 -9.45 24.86
C ILE A 3 -5.30 -9.89 24.35
N LYS A 4 -5.05 -11.20 24.33
CA LYS A 4 -3.80 -11.76 23.80
C LYS A 4 -3.71 -11.54 22.30
N LYS A 5 -2.59 -11.02 21.80
CA LYS A 5 -2.35 -10.72 20.38
C LYS A 5 -1.31 -11.65 19.77
N CYS A 6 -1.50 -11.95 18.49
CA CYS A 6 -0.57 -12.74 17.70
C CYS A 6 0.74 -11.97 17.46
N MET A 7 1.88 -12.57 17.80
CA MET A 7 3.21 -11.95 17.58
C MET A 7 3.57 -11.75 16.11
N GLY A 8 2.90 -12.42 15.17
CA GLY A 8 3.20 -12.31 13.73
C GLY A 8 2.55 -11.12 13.03
N ARG A 9 1.22 -10.97 13.18
CA ARG A 9 0.43 -9.95 12.47
C ARG A 9 -0.29 -8.98 13.41
N GLY A 10 -0.16 -9.16 14.73
CA GLY A 10 -0.80 -8.31 15.74
C GLY A 10 -2.31 -8.50 15.90
N SER A 11 -2.94 -9.43 15.18
CA SER A 11 -4.36 -9.74 15.34
C SER A 11 -4.66 -10.33 16.71
N GLU A 12 -5.82 -10.01 17.28
CA GLU A 12 -6.33 -10.65 18.48
C GLU A 12 -6.42 -12.16 18.28
N LEU A 13 -5.97 -12.94 19.28
CA LEU A 13 -6.05 -14.39 19.24
C LEU A 13 -7.44 -14.85 19.62
N GLN A 14 -7.96 -15.81 18.87
CA GLN A 14 -9.23 -16.46 19.13
C GLN A 14 -9.14 -17.94 18.79
N ILE A 15 -10.01 -18.76 19.39
CA ILE A 15 -10.06 -20.21 19.20
C ILE A 15 -11.42 -20.70 18.70
N THR A 16 -12.33 -19.78 18.36
CA THR A 16 -13.74 -20.06 18.05
C THR A 16 -13.99 -20.22 16.56
N HIS A 17 -13.37 -19.40 15.71
CA HIS A 17 -13.64 -19.32 14.28
C HIS A 17 -12.40 -19.67 13.46
N ALA A 18 -12.27 -20.93 13.05
CA ALA A 18 -11.10 -21.46 12.35
C ALA A 18 -10.76 -20.75 11.03
N ASP A 19 -11.77 -20.18 10.38
CA ASP A 19 -11.70 -19.49 9.10
C ASP A 19 -11.45 -17.98 9.24
N GLN A 20 -11.47 -17.44 10.45
CA GLN A 20 -11.29 -16.01 10.69
C GLN A 20 -9.85 -15.64 11.07
N ARG A 21 -9.55 -14.33 10.97
CA ARG A 21 -8.28 -13.79 11.46
C ARG A 21 -8.13 -14.09 12.94
N GLY A 22 -6.89 -14.27 13.37
CA GLY A 22 -6.58 -14.51 14.78
C GLY A 22 -6.72 -15.95 15.27
N TYR A 23 -7.25 -16.87 14.43
CA TYR A 23 -7.47 -18.24 14.88
C TYR A 23 -6.18 -18.95 15.33
N ALA A 24 -6.19 -19.50 16.54
CA ALA A 24 -5.18 -20.37 17.08
C ALA A 24 -5.83 -21.66 17.60
N ARG A 25 -5.03 -22.73 17.74
CA ARG A 25 -5.52 -24.00 18.33
C ARG A 25 -5.69 -23.93 19.84
N SER A 26 -4.99 -23.02 20.50
CA SER A 26 -5.05 -22.74 21.93
C SER A 26 -4.71 -21.27 22.17
N MET A 27 -5.25 -20.68 23.24
CA MET A 27 -4.89 -19.34 23.72
C MET A 27 -3.46 -19.28 24.28
N ASP A 28 -2.86 -20.43 24.61
CA ASP A 28 -1.46 -20.49 25.09
C ASP A 28 -0.47 -20.21 23.97
N HIS A 29 -0.88 -20.34 22.70
CA HIS A 29 -0.01 -20.05 21.57
C HIS A 29 0.22 -18.56 21.37
N ASP A 30 1.42 -18.20 20.91
CA ASP A 30 1.77 -16.82 20.62
C ASP A 30 1.52 -16.41 19.16
N TYR A 31 1.22 -17.39 18.30
CA TYR A 31 0.95 -17.19 16.89
C TYR A 31 -0.41 -17.77 16.52
N CYS A 32 -1.15 -17.04 15.67
CA CYS A 32 -2.29 -17.62 14.96
C CYS A 32 -1.81 -18.68 13.95
N GLN A 33 -2.68 -19.60 13.58
CA GLN A 33 -2.37 -20.75 12.72
C GLN A 33 -1.72 -20.33 11.39
N SER A 34 -2.17 -19.23 10.79
CA SER A 34 -1.57 -18.69 9.56
C SER A 34 -0.15 -18.17 9.77
N CYS A 35 0.12 -17.46 10.87
CA CYS A 35 1.47 -16.98 11.17
C CYS A 35 2.41 -18.13 11.53
N PHE A 36 1.93 -19.11 12.30
CA PHE A 36 2.68 -20.32 12.61
C PHE A 36 3.07 -21.08 11.33
N ARG A 37 2.13 -21.24 10.38
CA ARG A 37 2.41 -21.96 9.14
C ARG A 37 3.34 -21.23 8.18
N VAL A 38 3.26 -19.91 8.10
CA VAL A 38 4.24 -19.12 7.34
C VAL A 38 5.64 -19.28 7.95
N LYS A 39 5.75 -19.23 9.29
CA LYS A 39 7.03 -19.34 10.01
C LYS A 39 7.68 -20.72 9.84
N HIS A 40 6.91 -21.80 9.98
CA HIS A 40 7.46 -23.16 10.04
C HIS A 40 7.40 -23.93 8.71
N TYR A 41 6.42 -23.64 7.86
CA TYR A 41 6.18 -24.39 6.62
C TYR A 41 6.28 -23.52 5.36
N ARG A 42 6.57 -22.22 5.49
CA ARG A 42 6.52 -21.25 4.38
C ARG A 42 5.21 -21.31 3.59
N ASP A 43 4.14 -21.69 4.28
CA ASP A 43 2.85 -21.98 3.68
C ASP A 43 1.98 -20.72 3.76
N PHE A 44 1.77 -20.09 2.61
CA PHE A 44 1.06 -18.84 2.46
C PHE A 44 -0.45 -19.02 2.25
N LYS A 45 -1.09 -20.07 2.81
CA LYS A 45 -2.55 -20.18 2.77
C LYS A 45 -3.17 -18.86 3.27
N ARG A 46 -3.79 -18.15 2.34
CA ARG A 46 -4.46 -16.89 2.61
C ARG A 46 -5.76 -17.21 3.34
N VAL A 47 -5.81 -16.92 4.64
CA VAL A 47 -7.09 -16.53 5.23
C VAL A 47 -7.47 -15.25 4.49
N LYS A 48 -8.38 -15.35 3.53
CA LYS A 48 -8.95 -14.17 2.87
C LYS A 48 -9.63 -13.40 3.97
N ALA A 49 -8.95 -12.38 4.48
CA ALA A 49 -9.69 -11.27 5.03
C ALA A 49 -10.58 -10.79 3.90
N ARG A 50 -11.89 -10.76 4.13
CA ARG A 50 -12.77 -9.97 3.28
C ARG A 50 -12.25 -8.54 3.39
N VAL A 51 -11.52 -8.12 2.36
CA VAL A 51 -11.33 -6.70 2.12
C VAL A 51 -12.65 -6.28 1.52
N ASP A 52 -13.37 -5.41 2.23
CA ASP A 52 -14.55 -4.78 1.65
C ASP A 52 -14.05 -3.72 0.68
N ASP A 53 -13.93 -4.14 -0.58
CA ASP A 53 -13.52 -3.28 -1.67
C ASP A 53 -14.51 -2.12 -1.83
N GLY A 54 -15.80 -2.33 -1.52
CA GLY A 54 -16.84 -1.29 -1.60
C GLY A 54 -16.62 -0.16 -0.61
N ALA A 55 -16.49 -0.48 0.69
CA ALA A 55 -16.24 0.51 1.73
C ALA A 55 -14.91 1.27 1.50
N THR A 56 -13.89 0.59 0.95
CA THR A 56 -12.61 1.21 0.62
C THR A 56 -12.77 2.21 -0.53
N LEU A 57 -13.50 1.86 -1.59
CA LEU A 57 -13.74 2.74 -2.72
C LEU A 57 -14.59 3.95 -2.33
N GLU A 58 -15.61 3.76 -1.48
CA GLU A 58 -16.46 4.84 -0.95
C GLU A 58 -15.64 5.84 -0.11
N PHE A 59 -14.76 5.32 0.77
CA PHE A 59 -13.84 6.18 1.53
C PHE A 59 -12.94 7.02 0.61
N ILE A 60 -12.39 6.41 -0.44
CA ILE A 60 -11.53 7.11 -1.40
C ILE A 60 -12.32 8.19 -2.13
N ASP A 61 -13.55 7.89 -2.55
CA ASP A 61 -14.41 8.83 -3.27
C ASP A 61 -14.76 10.06 -2.40
N GLY A 62 -15.10 9.86 -1.14
CA GLY A 62 -15.36 10.95 -0.18
C GLY A 62 -14.11 11.71 0.30
N PHE A 63 -12.91 11.15 0.12
CA PHE A 63 -11.67 11.74 0.64
C PHE A 63 -11.31 13.06 -0.06
N LYS A 64 -11.17 14.13 0.73
CA LYS A 64 -10.69 15.45 0.30
C LYS A 64 -9.23 15.64 0.74
N GLY A 65 -8.30 15.38 -0.17
CA GLY A 65 -6.87 15.55 0.09
C GLY A 65 -6.00 15.02 -1.04
N ASN A 66 -4.68 15.01 -0.81
CA ASN A 66 -3.73 14.42 -1.74
C ASN A 66 -3.64 12.92 -1.48
N ILE A 67 -3.74 12.12 -2.55
CA ILE A 67 -3.61 10.68 -2.47
C ILE A 67 -2.17 10.30 -2.78
N PHE A 68 -1.53 9.60 -1.86
CA PHE A 68 -0.22 9.00 -2.08
C PHE A 68 -0.43 7.56 -2.54
N TRP A 69 -0.19 7.30 -3.83
CA TRP A 69 -0.36 5.98 -4.40
C TRP A 69 1.00 5.30 -4.52
N VAL A 70 1.23 4.31 -3.66
CA VAL A 70 2.49 3.56 -3.61
C VAL A 70 2.48 2.45 -4.66
N LEU A 71 3.44 2.49 -5.57
CA LEU A 71 3.64 1.51 -6.63
C LEU A 71 4.90 0.68 -6.36
N ASP A 72 4.88 -0.61 -6.69
CA ASP A 72 6.07 -1.46 -6.69
C ASP A 72 6.67 -1.50 -8.09
N ILE A 73 7.91 -1.04 -8.24
CA ILE A 73 8.58 -0.96 -9.54
C ILE A 73 8.79 -2.33 -10.22
N MET A 74 8.90 -3.41 -9.45
CA MET A 74 9.09 -4.75 -10.00
C MET A 74 7.78 -5.36 -10.50
N HIS A 75 6.64 -4.85 -10.02
CA HIS A 75 5.31 -5.35 -10.31
C HIS A 75 4.36 -4.19 -10.67
N LEU A 76 4.80 -3.29 -11.56
CA LEU A 76 4.04 -2.09 -11.95
C LEU A 76 2.62 -2.42 -12.43
N ASN A 77 2.48 -3.38 -13.34
CA ASN A 77 1.17 -3.76 -13.90
C ASN A 77 0.21 -4.30 -12.83
N GLN A 78 0.71 -4.95 -11.78
CA GLN A 78 -0.11 -5.43 -10.66
C GLN A 78 -0.42 -4.31 -9.66
N SER A 79 0.46 -3.31 -9.57
CA SER A 79 0.29 -2.14 -8.70
C SER A 79 -0.73 -1.14 -9.27
N ILE A 80 -0.89 -1.11 -10.59
CA ILE A 80 -1.87 -0.29 -11.32
C ILE A 80 -3.19 -1.06 -11.42
N HIS A 81 -4.00 -1.00 -10.37
CA HIS A 81 -5.30 -1.68 -10.33
C HIS A 81 -6.40 -0.80 -10.94
N THR A 82 -6.93 -1.21 -12.10
CA THR A 82 -7.93 -0.43 -12.86
C THR A 82 -9.22 -0.14 -12.08
N GLY A 83 -9.62 -1.04 -11.18
CA GLY A 83 -10.77 -0.80 -10.30
C GLY A 83 -10.62 0.40 -9.36
N LEU A 84 -9.37 0.77 -9.00
CA LEU A 84 -9.06 1.90 -8.12
C LEU A 84 -9.05 3.23 -8.89
N LEU A 85 -8.65 3.21 -10.17
CA LEU A 85 -8.42 4.39 -10.99
C LEU A 85 -9.66 5.27 -11.14
N ARG A 86 -10.86 4.66 -11.17
CA ARG A 86 -12.13 5.40 -11.23
C ARG A 86 -12.34 6.29 -10.00
N SER A 87 -12.06 5.78 -8.81
CA SER A 87 -12.19 6.53 -7.55
C SER A 87 -11.12 7.62 -7.36
N LEU A 88 -10.07 7.61 -8.19
CA LEU A 88 -9.05 8.65 -8.21
C LEU A 88 -9.38 9.82 -9.14
N ARG A 89 -10.51 9.77 -9.87
CA ARG A 89 -10.93 10.82 -10.79
C ARG A 89 -11.05 12.17 -10.09
N GLY A 90 -10.41 13.19 -10.67
CA GLY A 90 -10.44 14.56 -10.15
C GLY A 90 -9.63 14.78 -8.87
N LYS A 91 -8.92 13.76 -8.37
CA LYS A 91 -8.08 13.85 -7.17
C LYS A 91 -6.62 14.12 -7.56
N LYS A 92 -5.91 14.83 -6.68
CA LYS A 92 -4.48 15.07 -6.82
C LYS A 92 -3.71 13.86 -6.32
N VAL A 93 -3.03 13.15 -7.23
CA VAL A 93 -2.30 11.92 -6.92
C VAL A 93 -0.80 12.17 -6.97
N VAL A 94 -0.09 11.76 -5.92
CA VAL A 94 1.37 11.68 -5.88
C VAL A 94 1.75 10.20 -5.97
N LEU A 95 2.48 9.82 -7.01
CA LEU A 95 2.94 8.44 -7.16
C LEU A 95 4.21 8.24 -6.33
N VAL A 96 4.23 7.19 -5.52
CA VAL A 96 5.40 6.80 -4.72
C VAL A 96 5.92 5.48 -5.26
N VAL A 97 6.93 5.56 -6.12
CA VAL A 97 7.53 4.37 -6.76
C VAL A 97 8.55 3.77 -5.82
N ASN A 98 8.18 2.65 -5.21
CA ASN A 98 8.98 1.92 -4.24
C ASN A 98 9.93 0.91 -4.90
N LYS A 99 10.95 0.52 -4.14
CA LYS A 99 11.99 -0.45 -4.50
C LYS A 99 12.86 -0.05 -5.69
N ARG A 100 13.07 1.26 -5.89
CA ARG A 100 13.92 1.78 -6.98
C ARG A 100 15.32 1.14 -6.97
N ASP A 101 15.84 0.79 -5.79
CA ASP A 101 17.13 0.13 -5.59
C ASP A 101 17.25 -1.23 -6.29
N LEU A 102 16.14 -1.91 -6.58
CA LEU A 102 16.16 -3.20 -7.29
C LEU A 102 16.45 -3.07 -8.79
N LEU A 103 16.29 -1.87 -9.37
CA LEU A 103 16.62 -1.63 -10.76
C LEU A 103 18.08 -1.16 -10.92
N PRO A 104 18.78 -1.58 -11.99
CA PRO A 104 20.13 -1.10 -12.29
C PRO A 104 20.22 0.43 -12.31
N LYS A 105 21.37 0.99 -11.90
CA LYS A 105 21.62 2.44 -11.97
C LYS A 105 21.58 2.99 -13.40
N SER A 106 21.82 2.14 -14.40
CA SER A 106 21.73 2.48 -15.82
C SER A 106 20.29 2.74 -16.30
N VAL A 107 19.27 2.28 -15.57
CA VAL A 107 17.88 2.59 -15.88
C VAL A 107 17.56 3.99 -15.35
N SER A 108 17.35 4.96 -16.23
CA SER A 108 17.02 6.32 -15.79
C SER A 108 15.61 6.40 -15.19
N ASN A 109 15.42 7.31 -14.23
CA ASN A 109 14.08 7.58 -13.67
C ASN A 109 13.11 8.07 -14.75
N THR A 110 13.58 8.83 -15.73
CA THR A 110 12.77 9.28 -16.88
C THR A 110 12.17 8.11 -17.68
N LYS A 111 12.91 7.01 -17.87
CA LYS A 111 12.37 5.82 -18.55
C LYS A 111 11.24 5.16 -17.74
N ILE A 112 11.39 5.11 -16.43
CA ILE A 112 10.39 4.56 -15.51
C ILE A 112 9.13 5.42 -15.51
N GLU A 113 9.31 6.74 -15.39
CA GLU A 113 8.22 7.71 -15.49
C GLU A 113 7.46 7.58 -16.81
N HIS A 114 8.14 7.51 -17.95
CA HIS A 114 7.50 7.28 -19.24
C HIS A 114 6.71 5.96 -19.29
N ALA A 115 7.21 4.89 -18.66
CA ALA A 115 6.50 3.62 -18.61
C ALA A 115 5.21 3.72 -17.78
N ILE A 116 5.28 4.38 -16.62
CA ILE A 116 4.13 4.61 -15.74
C ILE A 116 3.10 5.51 -16.43
N MET A 117 3.54 6.65 -16.98
CA MET A 117 2.65 7.60 -17.66
C MET A 117 2.00 6.97 -18.91
N ARG A 118 2.71 6.07 -19.60
CA ARG A 118 2.11 5.30 -20.70
C ARG A 118 1.01 4.36 -20.21
N ALA A 119 1.21 3.70 -19.07
CA ALA A 119 0.20 2.81 -18.48
C ALA A 119 -1.03 3.58 -17.96
N LEU A 120 -0.89 4.85 -17.61
CA LEU A 120 -1.96 5.71 -17.11
C LEU A 120 -2.57 6.63 -18.19
N ARG A 121 -2.15 6.51 -19.45
CA ARG A 121 -2.49 7.46 -20.52
C ARG A 121 -3.99 7.68 -20.69
N ASP A 122 -4.76 6.60 -20.65
CA ASP A 122 -6.20 6.61 -20.91
C ASP A 122 -7.03 6.63 -19.60
N GLU A 123 -6.36 6.84 -18.47
CA GLU A 123 -6.95 6.76 -17.14
C GLU A 123 -7.21 8.17 -16.58
N PRO A 124 -8.33 8.40 -15.89
CA PRO A 124 -8.75 9.73 -15.45
C PRO A 124 -8.00 10.21 -14.20
N VAL A 125 -6.68 10.05 -14.15
CA VAL A 125 -5.83 10.34 -12.99
C VAL A 125 -4.93 11.55 -13.24
N SER A 126 -4.99 12.53 -12.35
CA SER A 126 -4.08 13.68 -12.35
C SER A 126 -2.87 13.39 -11.47
N VAL A 127 -1.78 12.97 -12.10
CA VAL A 127 -0.48 12.76 -11.43
C VAL A 127 0.21 14.12 -11.25
N MET A 128 0.38 14.52 -10.00
CA MET A 128 1.04 15.78 -9.62
C MET A 128 2.56 15.65 -9.63
N GLU A 129 3.08 14.52 -9.14
CA GLU A 129 4.50 14.27 -8.94
C GLU A 129 4.76 12.76 -8.80
N ILE A 130 5.95 12.32 -9.20
CA ILE A 130 6.45 10.95 -9.01
C ILE A 130 7.68 10.99 -8.11
N VAL A 131 7.59 10.33 -6.96
CA VAL A 131 8.67 10.22 -5.99
C VAL A 131 9.21 8.80 -5.98
N TYR A 132 10.53 8.66 -6.12
CA TYR A 132 11.21 7.37 -6.04
C TYR A 132 11.70 7.13 -4.61
N VAL A 133 11.35 5.97 -4.07
CA VAL A 133 11.78 5.53 -2.73
C VAL A 133 12.43 4.16 -2.79
N SER A 134 13.36 3.93 -1.86
CA SER A 134 14.03 2.65 -1.66
C SER A 134 14.13 2.34 -0.18
N HIS A 135 14.14 1.05 0.16
CA HIS A 135 14.33 0.62 1.54
C HIS A 135 15.71 1.04 2.08
N LEU A 136 16.72 1.00 1.21
CA LEU A 136 18.11 1.35 1.54
C LEU A 136 18.33 2.84 1.82
N ASN A 137 17.36 3.71 1.51
CA ASN A 137 17.58 5.14 1.54
C ASN A 137 16.37 5.90 2.13
N VAL A 138 16.31 5.91 3.48
CA VAL A 138 15.22 6.52 4.27
C VAL A 138 15.09 8.04 4.05
N LYS A 139 16.12 8.70 3.50
CA LYS A 139 16.11 10.15 3.21
C LYS A 139 15.01 10.57 2.23
N HIS A 140 14.54 9.68 1.35
CA HIS A 140 13.47 9.99 0.39
C HIS A 140 12.09 10.15 1.06
N LEU A 141 11.86 9.56 2.23
CA LEU A 141 10.62 9.74 3.00
C LEU A 141 10.45 11.16 3.54
N ASN A 142 11.56 11.87 3.81
CA ASN A 142 11.50 13.27 4.23
C ASN A 142 11.02 14.19 3.10
N HIS A 143 11.28 13.82 1.84
CA HIS A 143 10.77 14.53 0.67
C HIS A 143 9.24 14.39 0.56
N CYS A 144 8.69 13.19 0.78
CA CYS A 144 7.23 13.00 0.86
C CYS A 144 6.58 13.83 1.99
N ARG A 145 7.24 13.94 3.16
CA ARG A 145 6.79 14.83 4.25
C ARG A 145 6.83 16.30 3.85
N HIS A 146 7.83 16.71 3.09
CA HIS A 146 7.92 18.08 2.57
C HIS A 146 6.81 18.36 1.56
N ILE A 147 6.56 17.46 0.60
CA ILE A 147 5.46 17.56 -0.37
C ILE A 147 4.11 17.71 0.33
N SER A 148 3.83 16.89 1.35
CA SER A 148 2.60 17.01 2.16
C SER A 148 2.46 18.39 2.82
N LYS A 149 3.56 18.96 3.33
CA LYS A 149 3.57 20.30 3.96
C LYS A 149 3.47 21.44 2.93
N THR A 150 4.14 21.32 1.79
CA THR A 150 4.19 22.34 0.73
C THR A 150 2.86 22.40 -0.03
N MET A 151 2.21 21.25 -0.26
CA MET A 151 0.86 21.22 -0.83
C MET A 151 -0.20 21.77 0.12
N LYS A 152 -0.06 21.60 1.45
CA LYS A 152 -0.92 22.28 2.44
C LYS A 152 -0.76 23.80 2.42
N ARG A 153 0.45 24.32 2.17
CA ARG A 153 0.71 25.77 2.10
C ARG A 153 0.17 26.40 0.81
N ARG A 154 0.26 25.72 -0.34
CA ARG A 154 -0.31 26.21 -1.61
C ARG A 154 -1.83 26.31 -1.61
N LEU A 155 -2.53 25.60 -0.72
CA LEU A 155 -3.98 25.66 -0.58
C LEU A 155 -4.49 26.91 0.17
N TRP A 156 -3.59 27.70 0.78
CA TRP A 156 -3.90 28.95 1.52
C TRP A 156 -3.45 30.22 0.78
N VAL A 157 -2.96 30.10 -0.47
CA VAL A 157 -2.48 31.22 -1.29
C VAL A 157 -3.28 31.32 -2.61
N ALA A 158 -4.53 30.84 -2.62
CA ALA A 158 -5.48 31.04 -3.71
C ALA A 158 -6.85 31.37 -3.14
#